data_AF-A0A414W8K5-F1
#
_entry.id   AF-A0A414W8K5-F1
#
_cell.length_a   1.000
_cell.length_b   1.000
_cell.length_c   1.000
_cell.angle_alpha   90.00
_cell.angle_beta   90.00
_cell.angle_gamma   90.00
#
_symmetry.space_group_name_H-M   'P 1'
#
loop_
_entity.id
_entity.type
_entity.pdbx_description
1 polymer ?
#
loop_
_entity_poly.entity_id
_entity_poly.type
_entity_poly.pdbx_seq_one_letter_code
_entity_poly.pdbx_strand_id
1 'polypeptide(L)'
;MSREESVQHFLDLIKKSRRGKFKVYIGMIAGVGKSYRMLQEAHELLDNGVDVKIGYIETHGRAGTDAMLEGLPVVPRRKIFYKGKELEEMDLDAIIQIHPEIVVVDELAHTNVEGSRNEKRWQDVMDLLDEGINVISAVNIQHIESVNEEVQGISGIEVKERIPDSVLQEADEVVNIDLTAEELIARLKAGKIYKPEKVSTALNNFFKTENILQLRELALKEVALRVEKKVENEVVTSVGVRHERFLACISSNEKTPRRIIRKAARLATRYNTSFVALYVQTPRESTDRIGLANQRYLLNHFKLVTELGGEVVQVQSPDVLGSIVDTCKEKQITTVCMGSPSLSFPKSLFMILKYRKFVRDLAQVNIDLIILA
;
A
#
# COMPACT_ATOMS: atom_id res chain seq x y z
N MET A 1 12.42 -2.76 26.49
CA MET A 1 12.58 -4.02 25.73
C MET A 1 13.20 -5.04 26.65
N SER A 2 12.56 -6.20 26.81
CA SER A 2 13.12 -7.33 27.53
C SER A 2 14.37 -7.86 26.79
N ARG A 3 15.25 -8.59 27.49
CA ARG A 3 16.47 -9.15 26.88
C ARG A 3 16.14 -10.12 25.74
N GLU A 4 15.01 -10.84 25.85
CA GLU A 4 14.50 -11.74 24.82
C GLU A 4 14.00 -10.98 23.58
N GLU A 5 13.28 -9.87 23.77
CA GLU A 5 12.85 -9.00 22.66
C GLU A 5 14.02 -8.41 21.88
N SER A 6 15.11 -8.06 22.56
CA SER A 6 16.32 -7.51 21.91
C SER A 6 17.07 -8.56 21.08
N VAL A 7 17.11 -9.81 21.53
CA VAL A 7 17.75 -10.91 20.79
C VAL A 7 16.92 -11.28 19.57
N GLN A 8 15.60 -11.41 19.74
CA GLN A 8 14.70 -11.72 18.64
C GLN A 8 14.75 -10.63 17.55
N HIS A 9 14.73 -9.36 17.96
CA HIS A 9 14.83 -8.24 17.03
C HIS A 9 16.13 -8.25 16.21
N PHE A 10 17.27 -8.59 16.83
CA PHE A 10 18.55 -8.70 16.13
C PHE A 10 18.58 -9.87 15.14
N LEU A 11 18.01 -11.02 15.52
CA LEU A 11 17.88 -12.18 14.63
C LEU A 11 16.99 -11.85 13.43
N ASP A 12 15.89 -11.13 13.63
CA ASP A 12 14.99 -10.71 12.55
C ASP A 12 15.67 -9.75 11.57
N LEU A 13 16.53 -8.84 12.06
CA LEU A 13 17.35 -7.96 11.21
C LEU A 13 18.35 -8.75 10.35
N ILE A 14 19.03 -9.74 10.94
CA ILE A 14 19.95 -10.60 10.19
C ILE A 14 19.20 -11.40 9.13
N LYS A 15 18.06 -12.01 9.49
CA LYS A 15 17.22 -12.74 8.53
C LYS A 15 16.79 -11.85 7.37
N LYS A 16 16.28 -10.64 7.65
CA LYS A 16 15.90 -9.67 6.61
C LYS A 16 17.05 -9.28 5.69
N SER A 17 18.29 -9.21 6.20
CA SER A 17 19.46 -8.85 5.38
C SER A 17 19.94 -9.95 4.44
N ARG A 18 19.66 -11.23 4.77
CA ARG A 18 20.10 -12.40 4.00
C ARG A 18 19.02 -12.99 3.12
N ARG A 19 17.77 -12.58 3.33
CA ARG A 19 16.63 -13.04 2.56
C ARG A 19 16.71 -12.53 1.12
N GLY A 20 16.35 -13.40 0.18
CA GLY A 20 16.24 -13.07 -1.24
C GLY A 20 15.19 -12.01 -1.50
N LYS A 21 15.30 -11.34 -2.64
CA LYS A 21 14.37 -10.32 -3.13
C LYS A 21 13.20 -10.94 -3.85
N PHE A 22 12.00 -10.43 -3.56
CA PHE A 22 10.77 -10.95 -4.12
C PHE A 22 10.08 -9.94 -5.05
N LYS A 23 9.97 -10.29 -6.33
CA LYS A 23 9.26 -9.52 -7.34
C LYS A 23 8.00 -10.23 -7.80
N VAL A 24 6.87 -9.53 -7.80
CA VAL A 24 5.56 -10.10 -8.15
C VAL A 24 4.87 -9.29 -9.25
N TYR A 25 4.53 -9.98 -10.34
CA TYR A 25 3.63 -9.48 -11.37
C TYR A 25 2.17 -9.77 -11.01
N ILE A 26 1.38 -8.72 -10.79
CA ILE A 26 -0.06 -8.83 -10.56
C ILE A 26 -0.79 -8.55 -11.87
N GLY A 27 -1.70 -9.44 -12.26
CA GLY A 27 -2.60 -9.22 -13.40
C GLY A 27 -4.07 -9.25 -12.98
N MET A 28 -4.91 -8.53 -13.71
CA MET A 28 -6.36 -8.55 -13.47
C MET A 28 -6.99 -9.92 -13.75
N ILE A 29 -6.47 -10.68 -14.73
CA ILE A 29 -7.02 -11.96 -15.18
C ILE A 29 -6.00 -12.77 -15.99
N ALA A 30 -6.27 -14.06 -16.21
CA ALA A 30 -5.53 -14.88 -17.14
C ALA A 30 -5.48 -14.28 -18.56
N GLY A 31 -4.32 -14.40 -19.22
CA GLY A 31 -4.14 -13.96 -20.60
C GLY A 31 -3.61 -12.54 -20.81
N VAL A 32 -3.43 -11.76 -19.73
CA VAL A 32 -2.78 -10.43 -19.78
C VAL A 32 -1.26 -10.47 -20.03
N GLY A 33 -0.67 -11.65 -20.18
CA GLY A 33 0.74 -11.76 -20.58
C GLY A 33 1.77 -11.81 -19.44
N LYS A 34 1.36 -12.06 -18.20
CA LYS A 34 2.29 -12.21 -17.04
C LYS A 34 3.47 -13.14 -17.32
N SER A 35 3.20 -14.39 -17.72
CA SER A 35 4.25 -15.38 -18.02
C SER A 35 5.19 -14.91 -19.13
N TYR A 36 4.65 -14.25 -20.17
CA TYR A 36 5.47 -13.71 -21.26
C TYR A 36 6.38 -12.60 -20.77
N ARG A 37 5.88 -11.69 -19.91
CA ARG A 37 6.68 -10.62 -19.33
C ARG A 37 7.77 -11.16 -18.40
N MET A 38 7.46 -12.16 -17.58
CA MET A 38 8.46 -12.84 -16.74
C MET A 38 9.58 -13.47 -17.56
N LEU A 39 9.24 -14.17 -18.66
CA LEU A 39 10.25 -14.74 -19.54
C LEU A 39 11.09 -13.68 -20.25
N GLN A 40 10.47 -12.58 -20.68
CA GLN A 40 11.22 -11.46 -21.27
C GLN A 40 12.24 -10.89 -20.27
N GLU A 41 11.83 -10.66 -19.03
CA GLU A 41 12.76 -10.19 -17.98
C GLU A 41 13.84 -11.22 -17.67
N ALA A 42 13.52 -12.52 -17.68
CA ALA A 42 14.49 -13.58 -17.50
C ALA A 42 15.58 -13.56 -18.58
N HIS A 43 15.21 -13.31 -19.85
CA HIS A 43 16.17 -13.11 -20.94
C HIS A 43 17.02 -11.86 -20.70
N GLU A 44 16.39 -10.73 -20.39
CA GLU A 44 17.11 -9.48 -20.12
C GLU A 44 18.14 -9.65 -18.98
N LEU A 45 17.80 -10.38 -17.92
CA LEU A 45 18.70 -10.68 -16.81
C LEU A 45 19.84 -11.64 -17.23
N LEU A 46 19.52 -12.70 -17.96
CA LEU A 46 20.51 -13.66 -18.46
C LEU A 46 21.51 -13.01 -19.42
N ASP A 47 21.05 -12.15 -20.32
CA ASP A 47 21.87 -11.38 -21.26
C ASP A 47 22.82 -10.41 -20.54
N ASN A 48 22.43 -9.93 -19.36
CA ASN A 48 23.27 -9.13 -18.47
C ASN A 48 24.18 -9.96 -17.55
N GLY A 49 24.22 -11.29 -17.73
CA GLY A 49 25.12 -12.19 -17.02
C GLY A 49 24.67 -12.60 -15.61
N VAL A 50 23.39 -12.37 -15.26
CA VAL A 50 22.81 -12.83 -13.99
C VAL A 50 22.46 -14.31 -14.08
N ASP A 51 22.76 -15.10 -13.04
CA ASP A 51 22.36 -16.52 -13.02
C ASP A 51 20.85 -16.67 -12.77
N VAL A 52 20.10 -16.80 -13.87
CA VAL A 52 18.64 -17.00 -13.85
C VAL A 52 18.29 -18.45 -14.18
N LYS A 53 17.36 -19.01 -13.41
CA LYS A 53 16.73 -20.32 -13.68
C LYS A 53 15.22 -20.19 -13.78
N ILE A 54 14.61 -20.99 -14.65
CA ILE A 54 13.17 -21.21 -14.65
C ILE A 54 12.88 -22.39 -13.71
N GLY A 55 12.28 -22.10 -12.56
CA GLY A 55 11.85 -23.13 -11.60
C GLY A 55 10.51 -23.74 -12.03
N TYR A 56 9.56 -22.89 -12.40
CA TYR A 56 8.28 -23.33 -12.95
C TYR A 56 7.65 -22.25 -13.83
N ILE A 57 7.14 -22.64 -14.99
CA ILE A 57 6.30 -21.76 -15.81
C ILE A 57 5.23 -22.52 -16.57
N GLU A 58 4.00 -22.05 -16.53
CA GLU A 58 2.89 -22.69 -17.23
C GLU A 58 2.64 -22.04 -18.59
N THR A 59 3.07 -22.71 -19.66
CA THR A 59 2.93 -22.18 -21.02
C THR A 59 1.54 -22.42 -21.59
N HIS A 60 0.74 -23.35 -21.04
CA HIS A 60 -0.56 -23.78 -21.57
C HIS A 60 -0.52 -24.18 -23.06
N GLY A 61 0.64 -24.58 -23.58
CA GLY A 61 0.85 -24.91 -25.00
C GLY A 61 0.77 -23.69 -25.93
N ARG A 62 1.07 -22.49 -25.42
CA ARG A 62 1.10 -21.25 -26.20
C ARG A 62 2.44 -21.15 -26.92
N ALA A 63 2.45 -21.38 -28.23
CA ALA A 63 3.67 -21.36 -29.06
C ALA A 63 4.57 -20.13 -28.84
N GLY A 64 4.00 -18.94 -28.65
CA GLY A 64 4.78 -17.73 -28.37
C GLY A 64 5.44 -17.71 -26.99
N THR A 65 4.83 -18.34 -25.98
CA THR A 65 5.42 -18.51 -24.64
C THR A 65 6.44 -19.65 -24.65
N ASP A 66 6.17 -20.74 -25.38
CA ASP A 66 7.10 -21.85 -25.54
C ASP A 66 8.39 -21.38 -26.23
N ALA A 67 8.28 -20.56 -27.28
CA ALA A 67 9.43 -19.96 -27.96
C ALA A 67 10.23 -19.02 -27.04
N MET A 68 9.57 -18.30 -26.13
CA MET A 68 10.26 -17.46 -25.14
C MET A 68 10.95 -18.27 -24.04
N LEU A 69 10.59 -19.54 -23.86
CA LEU A 69 11.27 -20.42 -22.91
C LEU A 69 12.59 -20.96 -23.49
N GLU A 70 12.71 -21.03 -24.82
CA GLU A 70 13.94 -21.44 -25.48
C GLU A 70 15.10 -20.50 -25.12
N GLY A 71 16.27 -21.08 -24.85
CA GLY A 71 17.47 -20.33 -24.46
C GLY A 71 17.58 -20.03 -22.96
N LEU A 72 16.50 -20.19 -22.19
CA LEU A 72 16.56 -20.00 -20.73
C LEU A 72 16.96 -21.30 -20.01
N PRO A 73 17.85 -21.24 -19.01
CA PRO A 73 18.16 -22.40 -18.18
C PRO A 73 16.95 -22.84 -17.34
N VAL A 74 16.46 -24.07 -17.54
CA VAL A 74 15.28 -24.61 -16.84
C VAL A 74 15.69 -25.67 -15.83
N VAL A 75 15.16 -25.60 -14.60
CA VAL A 75 15.29 -26.69 -13.63
C VAL A 75 14.25 -27.76 -13.98
N PRO A 76 14.65 -29.03 -14.16
CA PRO A 76 13.71 -30.11 -14.45
C PRO A 76 12.62 -30.22 -13.39
N ARG A 77 11.36 -30.35 -13.83
CA ARG A 77 10.22 -30.52 -12.93
C ARG A 77 10.26 -31.90 -12.27
N ARG A 78 9.80 -31.95 -11.03
CA ARG A 78 9.63 -33.20 -10.30
C ARG A 78 8.35 -33.89 -10.77
N LYS A 79 8.47 -35.18 -11.12
CA LYS A 79 7.32 -36.03 -11.48
C LYS A 79 6.77 -36.72 -10.25
N ILE A 80 5.47 -36.59 -10.01
CA ILE A 80 4.76 -37.15 -8.87
C ILE A 80 3.57 -37.98 -9.37
N PHE A 81 3.46 -39.22 -8.88
CA PHE A 81 2.32 -40.07 -9.18
C PHE A 81 1.24 -39.91 -8.12
N TYR A 82 0.09 -39.34 -8.50
CA TYR A 82 -1.03 -39.11 -7.61
C TYR A 82 -2.34 -39.60 -8.23
N LYS A 83 -3.10 -40.42 -7.49
CA LYS A 83 -4.38 -41.03 -7.94
C LYS A 83 -4.30 -41.66 -9.34
N GLY A 84 -3.19 -42.32 -9.66
CA GLY A 84 -2.97 -43.01 -10.94
C GLY A 84 -2.66 -42.08 -12.13
N LYS A 85 -2.34 -40.81 -11.90
CA LYS A 85 -1.86 -39.86 -12.92
C LYS A 85 -0.45 -39.39 -12.57
N GLU A 86 0.40 -39.28 -13.59
CA GLU A 86 1.68 -38.57 -13.50
C GLU A 86 1.40 -37.07 -13.58
N LEU A 87 1.83 -36.32 -12.56
CA LEU A 87 1.75 -34.88 -12.47
C LEU A 87 3.16 -34.32 -12.36
N GLU A 88 3.36 -33.10 -12.86
CA GLU A 88 4.63 -32.38 -12.75
C GLU A 88 4.48 -31.23 -11.78
N GLU A 89 5.48 -31.04 -10.93
CA GLU A 89 5.53 -29.96 -9.94
C GLU A 89 6.92 -29.31 -9.95
N MET A 90 7.02 -28.09 -9.43
CA MET A 90 8.32 -27.45 -9.22
C MET A 90 9.21 -28.30 -8.30
N ASP A 91 10.49 -28.46 -8.66
CA ASP A 91 11.46 -29.16 -7.81
C ASP A 91 12.16 -28.15 -6.87
N LEU A 92 11.51 -27.87 -5.74
CA LEU A 92 12.02 -26.95 -4.72
C LEU A 92 13.42 -27.34 -4.24
N ASP A 93 13.63 -28.62 -3.93
CA ASP A 93 14.90 -29.09 -3.37
C ASP A 93 16.03 -28.98 -4.39
N ALA A 94 15.77 -29.27 -5.68
CA ALA A 94 16.75 -29.06 -6.73
C ALA A 94 17.11 -27.58 -6.91
N ILE A 95 16.13 -26.67 -6.86
CA ILE A 95 16.39 -25.22 -6.96
C ILE A 95 17.28 -24.76 -5.78
N ILE A 96 16.98 -25.18 -4.56
CA ILE A 96 17.78 -24.84 -3.38
C ILE A 96 19.22 -25.38 -3.51
N GLN A 97 19.39 -26.60 -4.04
CA GLN A 97 20.72 -27.19 -4.24
C GLN A 97 21.53 -26.48 -5.33
N ILE A 98 20.87 -26.05 -6.41
CA ILE A 98 21.50 -25.28 -7.49
C ILE A 98 21.88 -23.88 -7.00
N HIS A 99 21.04 -23.28 -6.14
CA HIS A 99 21.20 -21.96 -5.53
C HIS A 99 21.46 -20.85 -6.57
N PRO A 100 20.54 -20.62 -7.52
CA PRO A 100 20.72 -19.56 -8.52
C PRO A 100 20.56 -18.17 -7.90
N GLU A 101 21.05 -17.13 -8.58
CA GLU A 101 20.81 -15.76 -8.15
C GLU A 101 19.31 -15.41 -8.24
N ILE A 102 18.64 -15.80 -9.32
CA ILE A 102 17.20 -15.55 -9.52
C ILE A 102 16.51 -16.81 -10.03
N VAL A 103 15.33 -17.12 -9.48
CA VAL A 103 14.43 -18.14 -10.02
C VAL A 103 13.07 -17.57 -10.40
N VAL A 104 12.57 -17.96 -11.57
CA VAL A 104 11.22 -17.60 -12.05
C VAL A 104 10.23 -18.71 -11.68
N VAL A 105 9.15 -18.33 -11.01
CA VAL A 105 8.11 -19.23 -10.50
C VAL A 105 6.71 -18.70 -10.81
N ASP A 106 6.05 -19.26 -11.84
CA ASP A 106 4.67 -18.89 -12.21
C ASP A 106 3.60 -19.58 -11.34
N GLU A 107 2.36 -19.09 -11.44
CA GLU A 107 1.17 -19.54 -10.71
C GLU A 107 1.38 -19.57 -9.18
N LEU A 108 1.72 -18.42 -8.59
CA LEU A 108 1.96 -18.30 -7.14
C LEU A 108 0.83 -18.85 -6.26
N ALA A 109 -0.41 -18.84 -6.77
CA ALA A 109 -1.61 -19.31 -6.08
C ALA A 109 -1.82 -20.82 -6.13
N HIS A 110 -1.03 -21.56 -6.91
CA HIS A 110 -1.20 -23.00 -7.14
C HIS A 110 -1.24 -23.79 -5.83
N THR A 111 -2.10 -24.80 -5.80
CA THR A 111 -2.09 -25.83 -4.74
C THR A 111 -1.22 -26.98 -5.20
N ASN A 112 -0.12 -27.20 -4.48
CA ASN A 112 0.82 -28.26 -4.82
C ASN A 112 0.17 -29.64 -4.71
N VAL A 113 0.67 -30.59 -5.50
CA VAL A 113 0.20 -31.98 -5.44
C VAL A 113 0.41 -32.57 -4.04
N GLU A 114 -0.59 -33.30 -3.52
CA GLU A 114 -0.49 -34.03 -2.25
C GLU A 114 0.77 -34.92 -2.20
N GLY A 115 1.51 -34.82 -1.09
CA GLY A 115 2.83 -35.45 -0.93
C GLY A 115 4.00 -34.51 -1.24
N SER A 116 3.73 -33.28 -1.70
CA SER A 116 4.74 -32.21 -1.74
C SER A 116 5.09 -31.72 -0.33
N ARG A 117 6.28 -31.11 -0.20
CA ARG A 117 6.78 -30.58 1.09
C ARG A 117 5.84 -29.52 1.65
N ASN A 118 5.39 -28.61 0.79
CA ASN A 118 4.43 -27.56 1.12
C ASN A 118 3.11 -27.76 0.38
N GLU A 119 2.02 -27.26 0.94
CA GLU A 119 0.67 -27.35 0.36
C GLU A 119 0.46 -26.34 -0.77
N LYS A 120 1.12 -25.17 -0.69
CA LYS A 120 0.94 -24.07 -1.63
C LYS A 120 2.26 -23.64 -2.25
N ARG A 121 2.25 -23.28 -3.54
CA ARG A 121 3.46 -22.83 -4.23
C ARG A 121 4.06 -21.55 -3.64
N TRP A 122 3.22 -20.65 -3.10
CA TRP A 122 3.72 -19.48 -2.39
C TRP A 122 4.57 -19.85 -1.17
N GLN A 123 4.34 -21.00 -0.52
CA GLN A 123 5.19 -21.46 0.58
C GLN A 123 6.56 -21.91 0.06
N ASP A 124 6.60 -22.59 -1.09
CA ASP A 124 7.87 -22.93 -1.75
C ASP A 124 8.65 -21.66 -2.12
N VAL A 125 7.96 -20.63 -2.59
CA VAL A 125 8.58 -19.32 -2.87
C VAL A 125 9.13 -18.68 -1.59
N MET A 126 8.42 -18.78 -0.46
CA MET A 126 8.93 -18.29 0.82
C MET A 126 10.17 -19.05 1.28
N ASP A 127 10.18 -20.38 1.12
CA ASP A 127 11.35 -21.21 1.42
C ASP A 127 12.56 -20.78 0.56
N LEU A 128 12.36 -20.52 -0.74
CA LEU A 128 13.42 -20.04 -1.64
C LEU A 128 13.99 -18.69 -1.20
N LEU A 129 13.10 -17.74 -0.84
CA LEU A 129 13.51 -16.43 -0.35
C LEU A 129 14.30 -16.54 0.95
N ASP A 130 13.88 -17.41 1.87
CA ASP A 130 14.56 -17.64 3.15
C ASP A 130 15.97 -18.28 2.98
N GLU A 131 16.17 -19.06 1.92
CA GLU A 131 17.49 -19.56 1.50
C GLU A 131 18.35 -18.51 0.78
N GLY A 132 17.85 -17.28 0.61
CA GLY A 132 18.56 -16.16 0.00
C GLY A 132 18.46 -16.10 -1.53
N ILE A 133 17.61 -16.92 -2.15
CA ILE A 133 17.40 -16.94 -3.60
C ILE A 133 16.36 -15.89 -3.97
N ASN A 134 16.64 -15.04 -4.95
CA ASN A 134 15.68 -14.05 -5.41
C ASN A 134 14.60 -14.72 -6.28
N VAL A 135 13.34 -14.29 -6.16
CA VAL A 135 12.21 -14.91 -6.87
C VAL A 135 11.44 -13.87 -7.68
N ILE A 136 11.20 -14.18 -8.96
CA ILE A 136 10.24 -13.47 -9.82
C ILE A 136 9.02 -14.36 -9.99
N SER A 137 7.84 -13.84 -9.65
CA SER A 137 6.59 -14.60 -9.67
C SER A 137 5.43 -13.81 -10.26
N ALA A 138 4.32 -14.50 -10.52
CA ALA A 138 3.10 -13.91 -11.05
C ALA A 138 1.84 -14.45 -10.39
N VAL A 139 0.84 -13.57 -10.25
CA VAL A 139 -0.47 -13.89 -9.69
C VAL A 139 -1.58 -13.08 -10.36
N ASN A 140 -2.80 -13.62 -10.41
CA ASN A 140 -3.99 -12.85 -10.74
C ASN A 140 -4.67 -12.32 -9.48
N ILE A 141 -5.28 -11.13 -9.53
CA ILE A 141 -5.95 -10.53 -8.37
C ILE A 141 -7.05 -11.41 -7.75
N GLN A 142 -7.70 -12.24 -8.56
CA GLN A 142 -8.74 -13.18 -8.13
C GLN A 142 -8.28 -14.18 -7.05
N HIS A 143 -6.96 -14.41 -6.94
CA HIS A 143 -6.38 -15.33 -5.97
C HIS A 143 -5.98 -14.64 -4.66
N ILE A 144 -6.10 -13.32 -4.55
CA ILE A 144 -5.78 -12.60 -3.32
C ILE A 144 -6.96 -12.75 -2.35
N GLU A 145 -6.69 -13.18 -1.12
CA GLU A 145 -7.72 -13.48 -0.13
C GLU A 145 -8.65 -12.28 0.11
N SER A 146 -8.09 -11.08 0.35
CA SER A 146 -8.87 -9.88 0.64
C SER A 146 -9.79 -9.40 -0.49
N VAL A 147 -9.48 -9.74 -1.74
CA VAL A 147 -10.24 -9.29 -2.93
C VAL A 147 -11.17 -10.40 -3.45
N ASN A 148 -11.12 -11.59 -2.86
CA ASN A 148 -11.82 -12.78 -3.36
C ASN A 148 -13.34 -12.58 -3.42
N GLU A 149 -13.94 -12.05 -2.34
CA GLU A 149 -15.39 -11.82 -2.27
C GLU A 149 -15.86 -10.82 -3.34
N GLU A 150 -15.11 -9.75 -3.56
CA GLU A 150 -15.42 -8.73 -4.56
C GLU A 150 -15.31 -9.30 -5.98
N VAL A 151 -14.27 -10.09 -6.25
CA VAL A 151 -14.08 -10.77 -7.54
C VAL A 151 -15.17 -11.82 -7.79
N GLN A 152 -15.62 -12.55 -6.76
CA GLN A 152 -16.74 -13.47 -6.89
C GLN A 152 -18.04 -12.71 -7.19
N GLY A 153 -18.26 -11.56 -6.58
CA GLY A 153 -19.40 -10.68 -6.88
C GLY A 153 -19.43 -10.18 -8.32
N ILE A 154 -18.26 -9.89 -8.90
CA ILE A 154 -18.11 -9.44 -10.30
C ILE A 154 -18.28 -10.60 -11.30
N SER A 155 -17.58 -11.70 -11.05
CA SER A 155 -17.45 -12.79 -12.03
C SER A 155 -18.51 -13.89 -11.89
N GLY A 156 -19.14 -14.02 -10.72
CA GLY A 156 -20.02 -15.12 -10.35
C GLY A 156 -19.31 -16.46 -10.14
N ILE A 157 -17.97 -16.49 -10.15
CA ILE A 157 -17.18 -17.72 -10.01
C ILE A 157 -16.40 -17.70 -8.70
N GLU A 158 -16.55 -18.77 -7.94
CA GLU A 158 -15.77 -19.01 -6.74
C GLU A 158 -14.34 -19.44 -7.10
N VAL A 159 -13.34 -18.72 -6.57
CA VAL A 159 -11.93 -19.05 -6.75
C VAL A 159 -11.43 -19.81 -5.52
N LYS A 160 -11.06 -21.08 -5.74
CA LYS A 160 -10.61 -22.00 -4.69
C LYS A 160 -9.14 -21.81 -4.30
N GLU A 161 -8.30 -21.50 -5.28
CA GLU A 161 -6.88 -21.29 -5.05
C GLU A 161 -6.63 -19.87 -4.58
N ARG A 162 -6.07 -19.73 -3.38
CA ARG A 162 -5.90 -18.45 -2.71
C ARG A 162 -4.50 -18.25 -2.17
N ILE A 163 -4.17 -16.97 -1.97
CA ILE A 163 -2.93 -16.49 -1.39
C ILE A 163 -3.26 -15.48 -0.29
N PRO A 164 -2.71 -15.66 0.93
CA PRO A 164 -2.82 -14.66 1.98
C PRO A 164 -2.19 -13.33 1.56
N ASP A 165 -2.81 -12.22 1.93
CA ASP A 165 -2.28 -10.88 1.68
C ASP A 165 -0.86 -10.67 2.22
N SER A 166 -0.50 -11.34 3.32
CA SER A 166 0.85 -11.27 3.92
C SER A 166 1.95 -11.68 2.93
N VAL A 167 1.69 -12.66 2.07
CA VAL A 167 2.65 -13.12 1.04
C VAL A 167 3.01 -11.98 0.09
N LEU A 168 2.01 -11.19 -0.32
CA LEU A 168 2.22 -10.06 -1.22
C LEU A 168 2.80 -8.83 -0.50
N GLN A 169 2.60 -8.72 0.81
CA GLN A 169 3.24 -7.68 1.61
C GLN A 169 4.75 -7.91 1.79
N GLU A 170 5.20 -9.16 1.66
CA GLU A 170 6.62 -9.53 1.67
C GLU A 170 7.31 -9.29 0.32
N ALA A 171 6.58 -8.88 -0.73
CA ALA A 171 7.18 -8.55 -2.02
C ALA A 171 7.97 -7.24 -1.96
N ASP A 172 9.24 -7.29 -2.34
CA ASP A 172 10.09 -6.11 -2.53
C ASP A 172 9.64 -5.28 -3.75
N GLU A 173 9.13 -5.92 -4.81
CA GLU A 173 8.64 -5.20 -5.99
C GLU A 173 7.31 -5.78 -6.46
N VAL A 174 6.33 -4.90 -6.72
CA VAL A 174 5.02 -5.29 -7.25
C VAL A 174 4.79 -4.53 -8.56
N VAL A 175 4.53 -5.27 -9.64
CA VAL A 175 4.33 -4.70 -10.98
C VAL A 175 2.95 -5.10 -11.50
N ASN A 176 2.17 -4.11 -11.92
CA ASN A 176 0.88 -4.37 -12.56
C ASN A 176 1.07 -4.72 -14.04
N ILE A 177 0.43 -5.81 -14.49
CA ILE A 177 0.34 -6.19 -15.90
C ILE A 177 -1.11 -6.04 -16.36
N ASP A 178 -1.31 -5.13 -17.31
CA ASP A 178 -2.61 -4.68 -17.74
C ASP A 178 -2.76 -4.72 -19.25
N LEU A 179 -3.97 -4.98 -19.72
CA LEU A 179 -4.38 -4.97 -21.12
C LEU A 179 -5.77 -4.36 -21.24
N THR A 180 -6.10 -3.83 -22.41
CA THR A 180 -7.48 -3.38 -22.65
C THR A 180 -8.44 -4.58 -22.73
N ALA A 181 -9.72 -4.34 -22.42
CA ALA A 181 -10.75 -5.38 -22.54
C ALA A 181 -10.87 -5.91 -23.97
N GLU A 182 -10.75 -5.03 -24.96
CA GLU A 182 -10.81 -5.39 -26.38
C GLU A 182 -9.67 -6.33 -26.78
N GLU A 183 -8.43 -6.02 -26.39
CA GLU A 183 -7.28 -6.87 -26.67
C GLU A 183 -7.39 -8.22 -25.97
N LEU A 184 -7.84 -8.23 -24.72
CA LEU A 184 -8.00 -9.47 -23.96
C LEU A 184 -9.08 -10.38 -24.59
N ILE A 185 -10.21 -9.81 -25.00
CA ILE A 185 -11.28 -10.53 -25.71
C ILE A 185 -10.77 -11.03 -27.06
N ALA A 186 -10.02 -10.22 -27.80
CA ALA A 186 -9.43 -10.62 -29.08
C ALA A 186 -8.46 -11.80 -28.91
N ARG A 187 -7.62 -11.77 -27.87
CA ARG A 187 -6.70 -12.87 -27.53
C ARG A 187 -7.47 -14.14 -27.14
N LEU A 188 -8.55 -14.00 -26.38
CA LEU A 188 -9.40 -15.13 -26.01
C LEU A 188 -10.04 -15.77 -27.25
N LYS A 189 -10.65 -14.96 -28.12
CA LYS A 189 -11.28 -15.41 -29.38
C LYS A 189 -10.27 -16.06 -30.35
N ALA A 190 -9.03 -15.59 -30.34
CA ALA A 190 -7.94 -16.18 -31.10
C ALA A 190 -7.38 -17.48 -30.49
N GLY A 191 -7.96 -18.00 -29.40
CA GLY A 191 -7.52 -19.23 -28.73
C GLY A 191 -6.18 -19.08 -27.99
N LYS A 192 -5.71 -17.85 -27.73
CA LYS A 192 -4.40 -17.58 -27.10
C LYS A 192 -4.44 -17.65 -25.57
N ILE A 193 -5.60 -17.89 -24.97
CA ILE A 193 -5.82 -17.88 -23.51
C ILE A 193 -6.40 -19.20 -23.03
N TYR A 194 -7.46 -19.70 -23.68
CA TYR A 194 -8.08 -20.99 -23.37
C TYR A 194 -8.27 -21.83 -24.63
N LYS A 195 -8.36 -23.15 -24.43
CA LYS A 195 -8.79 -24.09 -25.48
C LYS A 195 -10.19 -23.71 -25.99
N PRO A 196 -10.49 -23.94 -27.29
CA PRO A 196 -11.75 -23.48 -27.93
C PRO A 196 -13.02 -23.86 -27.16
N GLU A 197 -13.05 -25.05 -26.56
CA GLU A 197 -14.17 -25.59 -25.79
C GLU A 197 -14.55 -24.73 -24.56
N LYS A 198 -13.58 -24.03 -23.95
CA LYS A 198 -13.79 -23.19 -22.76
C LYS A 198 -14.02 -21.72 -23.08
N VAL A 199 -13.85 -21.31 -24.35
CA VAL A 199 -13.92 -19.88 -24.76
C VAL A 199 -15.32 -19.30 -24.56
N SER A 200 -16.37 -20.03 -24.95
CA SER A 200 -17.76 -19.57 -24.81
C SER A 200 -18.16 -19.35 -23.35
N THR A 201 -17.80 -20.29 -22.47
CA THR A 201 -18.03 -20.17 -21.02
C THR A 201 -17.22 -19.02 -20.43
N ALA A 202 -15.96 -18.83 -20.83
CA ALA A 202 -15.11 -17.74 -20.35
C ALA A 202 -15.68 -16.36 -20.74
N LEU A 203 -16.18 -16.20 -21.98
CA LEU A 203 -16.83 -14.97 -22.47
C LEU A 203 -18.11 -14.63 -21.72
N ASN A 204 -18.85 -15.63 -21.24
CA ASN A 204 -20.08 -15.42 -20.48
C ASN A 204 -19.85 -15.10 -19.00
N ASN A 205 -18.62 -15.27 -18.49
CA ASN A 205 -18.26 -15.05 -17.10
C ASN A 205 -17.19 -13.95 -16.98
N PHE A 206 -15.94 -14.31 -16.67
CA PHE A 206 -14.86 -13.34 -16.42
C PHE A 206 -14.54 -12.40 -17.59
N PHE A 207 -14.73 -12.82 -18.85
CA PHE A 207 -14.30 -12.05 -20.04
C PHE A 207 -15.39 -11.14 -20.62
N LYS A 208 -16.40 -10.79 -19.81
CA LYS A 208 -17.34 -9.70 -20.13
C LYS A 208 -16.63 -8.36 -19.99
N THR A 209 -16.87 -7.43 -20.90
CA THR A 209 -16.25 -6.09 -20.89
C THR A 209 -16.43 -5.38 -19.55
N GLU A 210 -17.63 -5.41 -18.98
CA GLU A 210 -17.95 -4.81 -17.67
C GLU A 210 -17.11 -5.45 -16.55
N ASN A 211 -17.04 -6.77 -16.51
CA ASN A 211 -16.26 -7.51 -15.53
C ASN A 211 -14.77 -7.21 -15.66
N ILE A 212 -14.23 -7.14 -16.88
CA ILE A 212 -12.83 -6.81 -17.12
C ILE A 212 -12.51 -5.39 -16.60
N LEU A 213 -13.39 -4.41 -16.84
CA LEU A 213 -13.19 -3.04 -16.34
C LEU A 213 -13.17 -2.98 -14.82
N GLN A 214 -14.07 -3.70 -14.15
CA GLN A 214 -14.10 -3.77 -12.69
C GLN A 214 -12.87 -4.49 -12.12
N LEU A 215 -12.47 -5.63 -12.71
CA LEU A 215 -11.24 -6.34 -12.31
C LEU A 215 -9.98 -5.51 -12.55
N ARG A 216 -9.97 -4.67 -13.59
CA ARG A 216 -8.89 -3.73 -13.87
C ARG A 216 -8.81 -2.63 -12.80
N GLU A 217 -9.95 -2.06 -12.43
CA GLU A 217 -10.02 -1.09 -11.33
C GLU A 217 -9.49 -1.69 -10.02
N LEU A 218 -9.91 -2.92 -9.70
CA LEU A 218 -9.41 -3.64 -8.54
C LEU A 218 -7.91 -3.89 -8.61
N ALA A 219 -7.40 -4.35 -9.76
CA ALA A 219 -5.96 -4.59 -9.94
C ALA A 219 -5.13 -3.33 -9.68
N LEU A 220 -5.57 -2.19 -10.21
CA LEU A 220 -4.89 -0.91 -10.02
C LEU A 220 -4.97 -0.43 -8.57
N LYS A 221 -6.14 -0.52 -7.94
CA LYS A 221 -6.32 -0.17 -6.53
C LYS A 221 -5.42 -1.01 -5.62
N GLU A 222 -5.32 -2.30 -5.92
CA GLU A 222 -4.59 -3.26 -5.10
C GLU A 222 -3.08 -3.08 -5.19
N VAL A 223 -2.58 -2.76 -6.39
CA VAL A 223 -1.17 -2.39 -6.60
C VAL A 223 -0.88 -1.03 -5.96
N ALA A 224 -1.77 -0.04 -6.09
CA ALA A 224 -1.61 1.27 -5.46
C ALA A 224 -1.50 1.15 -3.93
N LEU A 225 -2.39 0.40 -3.29
CA LEU A 225 -2.36 0.15 -1.84
C LEU A 225 -1.05 -0.50 -1.38
N ARG A 226 -0.44 -1.37 -2.20
CA ARG A 226 0.84 -2.03 -1.88
C ARG A 226 2.02 -1.08 -2.03
N VAL A 227 2.04 -0.29 -3.10
CA VAL A 227 3.07 0.73 -3.30
C VAL A 227 3.00 1.76 -2.18
N GLU A 228 1.80 2.20 -1.77
CA GLU A 228 1.61 3.11 -0.63
C GLU A 228 2.17 2.52 0.66
N LYS A 229 1.78 1.30 1.03
CA LYS A 229 2.30 0.63 2.24
C LYS A 229 3.83 0.46 2.20
N LYS A 230 4.40 0.18 1.03
CA LYS A 230 5.85 0.07 0.87
C LYS A 230 6.54 1.40 1.07
N VAL A 231 6.01 2.47 0.47
CA VAL A 231 6.52 3.83 0.69
C VAL A 231 6.41 4.20 2.16
N GLU A 232 5.28 3.94 2.82
CA GLU A 232 5.15 4.15 4.26
C GLU A 232 6.24 3.39 5.03
N ASN A 233 6.47 2.11 4.76
CA ASN A 233 7.47 1.30 5.49
C ASN A 233 8.93 1.69 5.21
N GLU A 234 9.32 1.94 3.95
CA GLU A 234 10.69 2.30 3.56
C GLU A 234 11.05 3.75 3.88
N VAL A 235 10.09 4.68 3.76
CA VAL A 235 10.29 6.08 4.13
C VAL A 235 10.34 6.24 5.64
N VAL A 236 9.62 5.41 6.41
CA VAL A 236 9.73 5.38 7.88
C VAL A 236 11.09 4.83 8.37
N THR A 237 11.80 4.03 7.56
CA THR A 237 13.07 3.40 7.97
C THR A 237 14.34 4.07 7.42
N SER A 238 14.29 4.81 6.31
CA SER A 238 15.51 5.27 5.62
C SER A 238 15.86 6.76 5.80
N VAL A 239 14.93 7.63 6.18
CA VAL A 239 15.20 9.04 6.44
C VAL A 239 14.26 9.52 7.53
N GLY A 240 14.71 10.40 8.44
CA GLY A 240 13.86 11.04 9.45
C GLY A 240 12.77 11.93 8.85
N VAL A 241 11.79 11.33 8.16
CA VAL A 241 10.63 11.99 7.61
C VAL A 241 9.68 12.23 8.77
N ARG A 242 9.67 13.49 9.19
CA ARG A 242 8.71 14.03 10.15
C ARG A 242 7.32 13.72 9.62
N HIS A 243 6.56 12.88 10.31
CA HIS A 243 5.18 12.61 9.93
C HIS A 243 4.42 13.93 9.98
N GLU A 244 3.84 14.36 8.86
CA GLU A 244 3.04 15.56 8.83
C GLU A 244 1.90 15.44 9.85
N ARG A 245 1.80 16.41 10.76
CA ARG A 245 0.75 16.50 11.78
C ARG A 245 0.23 17.91 11.77
N PHE A 246 -1.07 18.03 11.59
CA PHE A 246 -1.73 19.31 11.38
C PHE A 246 -2.41 19.79 12.66
N LEU A 247 -2.19 21.06 13.01
CA LEU A 247 -2.90 21.74 14.08
C LEU A 247 -3.86 22.78 13.51
N ALA A 248 -5.15 22.65 13.76
CA ALA A 248 -6.16 23.66 13.46
C ALA A 248 -6.39 24.56 14.68
N CYS A 249 -5.95 25.81 14.62
CA CYS A 249 -6.24 26.80 15.66
C CYS A 249 -7.66 27.34 15.47
N ILE A 250 -8.56 27.03 16.41
CA ILE A 250 -9.97 27.41 16.35
C ILE A 250 -10.31 28.47 17.40
N SER A 251 -11.28 29.32 17.08
CA SER A 251 -11.80 30.36 17.96
C SER A 251 -13.32 30.23 18.12
N SER A 252 -13.91 31.09 18.95
CA SER A 252 -15.35 31.18 19.20
C SER A 252 -16.15 31.86 18.06
N ASN A 253 -15.49 32.31 16.99
CA ASN A 253 -16.11 33.01 15.86
C ASN A 253 -16.88 32.06 14.93
N GLU A 254 -18.02 32.47 14.38
CA GLU A 254 -18.93 31.64 13.59
C GLU A 254 -18.33 31.05 12.30
N LYS A 255 -17.59 31.84 11.51
CA LYS A 255 -17.27 31.49 10.11
C LYS A 255 -15.85 31.00 9.87
N THR A 256 -14.85 31.68 10.45
CA THR A 256 -13.43 31.40 10.19
C THR A 256 -12.99 30.00 10.63
N PRO A 257 -13.33 29.50 11.84
CA PRO A 257 -12.88 28.20 12.33
C PRO A 257 -13.33 27.03 11.44
N ARG A 258 -14.55 27.08 10.88
CA ARG A 258 -15.04 26.03 9.96
C ARG A 258 -14.16 25.87 8.72
N ARG A 259 -13.65 26.97 8.17
CA ARG A 259 -12.74 26.95 7.01
C ARG A 259 -11.37 26.37 7.40
N ILE A 260 -10.86 26.74 8.58
CA ILE A 260 -9.60 26.22 9.12
C ILE A 260 -9.70 24.70 9.34
N ILE A 261 -10.73 24.23 10.05
CA ILE A 261 -10.96 22.81 10.34
C ILE A 261 -11.03 22.01 9.03
N ARG A 262 -11.83 22.46 8.05
CA ARG A 262 -11.95 21.76 6.76
C ARG A 262 -10.64 21.75 5.99
N LYS A 263 -9.83 22.81 6.05
CA LYS A 263 -8.52 22.85 5.38
C LYS A 263 -7.54 21.90 6.07
N ALA A 264 -7.47 21.91 7.40
CA ALA A 264 -6.63 21.00 8.17
C ALA A 264 -7.02 19.55 7.94
N ALA A 265 -8.33 19.22 7.97
CA ALA A 265 -8.83 17.89 7.66
C ALA A 265 -8.44 17.45 6.23
N ARG A 266 -8.61 18.31 5.21
CA ARG A 266 -8.20 18.00 3.83
C ARG A 266 -6.70 17.75 3.69
N LEU A 267 -5.87 18.51 4.42
CA LEU A 267 -4.43 18.29 4.44
C LEU A 267 -4.10 16.97 5.14
N ALA A 268 -4.71 16.72 6.29
CA ALA A 268 -4.54 15.49 7.05
C ALA A 268 -4.92 14.25 6.22
N THR A 269 -6.06 14.29 5.52
CA THR A 269 -6.47 13.22 4.58
C THR A 269 -5.47 13.04 3.43
N ARG A 270 -4.92 14.13 2.88
CA ARG A 270 -3.92 14.05 1.80
C ARG A 270 -2.63 13.36 2.25
N TYR A 271 -2.23 13.57 3.50
CA TYR A 271 -1.01 13.01 4.08
C TYR A 271 -1.27 11.77 4.95
N ASN A 272 -2.44 11.13 4.81
CA ASN A 272 -2.87 9.95 5.55
C ASN A 272 -2.63 10.02 7.08
N THR A 273 -2.89 11.19 7.67
CA THR A 273 -2.60 11.50 9.08
C THR A 273 -3.85 12.05 9.76
N SER A 274 -3.84 12.10 11.09
CA SER A 274 -4.88 12.80 11.86
C SER A 274 -4.51 14.27 12.07
N PHE A 275 -5.50 15.10 12.41
CA PHE A 275 -5.27 16.49 12.79
C PHE A 275 -5.81 16.76 14.20
N VAL A 276 -5.19 17.74 14.85
CA VAL A 276 -5.61 18.21 16.17
C VAL A 276 -6.24 19.58 16.00
N ALA A 277 -7.38 19.82 16.64
CA ALA A 277 -7.96 21.16 16.74
C ALA A 277 -7.70 21.71 18.15
N LEU A 278 -7.05 22.87 18.23
CA LEU A 278 -6.75 23.54 19.49
C LEU A 278 -7.66 24.74 19.69
N TYR A 279 -8.39 24.72 20.81
CA TYR A 279 -9.11 25.88 21.34
C TYR A 279 -8.40 26.39 22.60
N VAL A 280 -7.95 27.65 22.58
CA VAL A 280 -7.37 28.31 23.75
C VAL A 280 -8.41 29.22 24.38
N GLN A 281 -8.87 28.85 25.57
CA GLN A 281 -9.82 29.63 26.35
C GLN A 281 -9.09 30.75 27.09
N THR A 282 -9.37 31.99 26.69
CA THR A 282 -8.80 33.19 27.34
C THR A 282 -9.63 33.62 28.56
N PRO A 283 -9.08 34.37 29.53
CA PRO A 283 -9.84 34.85 30.70
C PRO A 283 -11.05 35.74 30.38
N ARG A 284 -11.13 36.31 29.16
CA ARG A 284 -12.30 37.06 28.67
C ARG A 284 -13.41 36.15 28.13
N GLU A 285 -13.04 34.91 27.82
CA GLU A 285 -13.89 33.84 27.31
C GLU A 285 -14.02 32.72 28.36
N SER A 286 -13.99 33.04 29.66
CA SER A 286 -14.31 32.04 30.68
C SER A 286 -15.75 31.54 30.48
N THR A 287 -16.04 30.30 30.88
CA THR A 287 -17.35 29.64 30.70
C THR A 287 -18.52 30.49 31.16
N ASP A 288 -18.31 31.30 32.19
CA ASP A 288 -19.32 32.19 32.81
C ASP A 288 -19.46 33.56 32.10
N ARG A 289 -18.62 33.85 31.11
CA ARG A 289 -18.53 35.15 30.41
C ARG A 289 -18.67 35.06 28.89
N ILE A 290 -18.62 33.87 28.30
CA ILE A 290 -18.90 33.67 26.87
C ILE A 290 -20.41 33.81 26.62
N GLY A 291 -20.80 34.66 25.67
CA GLY A 291 -22.20 34.76 25.23
C GLY A 291 -22.73 33.44 24.63
N LEU A 292 -24.00 33.12 24.90
CA LEU A 292 -24.64 31.85 24.51
C LEU A 292 -24.48 31.48 23.02
N ALA A 293 -24.49 32.48 22.12
CA ALA A 293 -24.27 32.26 20.69
C ALA A 293 -22.87 31.72 20.39
N ASN A 294 -21.85 32.24 21.05
CA ASN A 294 -20.45 31.83 20.87
C ASN A 294 -20.21 30.42 21.43
N GLN A 295 -20.85 30.05 22.53
CA GLN A 295 -20.83 28.68 23.04
C GLN A 295 -21.42 27.69 22.03
N ARG A 296 -22.54 28.05 21.40
CA ARG A 296 -23.17 27.21 20.36
C ARG A 296 -22.25 27.04 19.14
N TYR A 297 -21.56 28.10 18.69
CA TYR A 297 -20.60 27.99 17.59
C TYR A 297 -19.44 27.06 17.95
N LEU A 298 -18.88 27.19 19.15
CA LEU A 298 -17.77 26.36 19.62
C LEU A 298 -18.13 24.87 19.66
N LEU A 299 -19.31 24.53 20.21
CA LEU A 299 -19.79 23.14 20.23
C LEU A 299 -19.95 22.57 18.82
N ASN A 300 -20.47 23.37 17.88
CA ASN A 300 -20.56 22.95 16.47
C ASN A 300 -19.17 22.74 15.83
N HIS A 301 -18.16 23.51 16.22
CA HIS A 301 -16.79 23.31 15.76
C HIS A 301 -16.19 22.02 16.30
N PHE A 302 -16.36 21.72 17.58
CA PHE A 302 -15.90 20.46 18.16
C PHE A 302 -16.55 19.27 17.49
N LYS A 303 -17.87 19.33 17.27
CA LYS A 303 -18.59 18.30 16.53
C LYS A 303 -18.02 18.10 15.12
N LEU A 304 -17.77 19.18 14.39
CA LEU A 304 -17.18 19.13 13.05
C LEU A 304 -15.77 18.52 13.05
N VAL A 305 -14.96 18.79 14.07
CA VAL A 305 -13.62 18.20 14.20
C VAL A 305 -13.73 16.69 14.36
N THR A 306 -14.61 16.23 15.27
CA THR A 306 -14.82 14.79 15.50
C THR A 306 -15.42 14.09 14.28
N GLU A 307 -16.38 14.72 13.57
CA GLU A 307 -16.95 14.19 12.32
C GLU A 307 -15.90 14.04 11.20
N LEU A 308 -14.85 14.85 11.22
CA LEU A 308 -13.74 14.80 10.27
C LEU A 308 -12.55 13.95 10.76
N GLY A 309 -12.69 13.23 11.86
CA GLY A 309 -11.66 12.34 12.40
C GLY A 309 -10.51 13.05 13.13
N GLY A 310 -10.72 14.29 13.58
CA GLY A 310 -9.73 15.06 14.35
C GLY A 310 -9.89 14.94 15.87
N GLU A 311 -8.80 15.19 16.59
CA GLU A 311 -8.78 15.28 18.06
C GLU A 311 -9.05 16.73 18.51
N VAL A 312 -9.86 16.95 19.54
CA VAL A 312 -10.10 18.28 20.12
C VAL A 312 -9.28 18.46 21.40
N VAL A 313 -8.44 19.49 21.44
CA VAL A 313 -7.65 19.89 22.62
C VAL A 313 -8.11 21.26 23.09
N GLN A 314 -8.39 21.37 24.39
CA GLN A 314 -8.81 22.62 25.04
C GLN A 314 -7.80 23.03 26.10
N VAL A 315 -7.28 24.25 26.00
CA VAL A 315 -6.27 24.79 26.94
C VAL A 315 -6.76 26.11 27.51
N GLN A 316 -6.66 26.28 28.83
CA GLN A 316 -6.97 27.56 29.48
C GLN A 316 -5.69 28.37 29.65
N SER A 317 -5.59 29.51 28.98
CA SER A 317 -4.39 30.35 29.06
C SER A 317 -4.65 31.79 28.62
N PRO A 318 -4.03 32.79 29.28
CA PRO A 318 -4.01 34.16 28.80
C PRO A 318 -3.09 34.37 27.59
N ASP A 319 -2.16 33.44 27.32
CA ASP A 319 -1.22 33.51 26.19
C ASP A 319 -1.57 32.49 25.10
N VAL A 320 -2.32 32.95 24.10
CA VAL A 320 -2.78 32.11 22.98
C VAL A 320 -1.62 31.62 22.13
N LEU A 321 -0.66 32.49 21.80
CA LEU A 321 0.45 32.13 20.91
C LEU A 321 1.43 31.18 21.58
N GLY A 322 1.74 31.39 22.87
CA GLY A 322 2.53 30.45 23.67
C GLY A 322 1.89 29.06 23.74
N SER A 323 0.58 29.00 24.03
CA SER A 323 -0.16 27.74 24.12
C SER A 323 -0.17 26.96 22.79
N ILE A 324 -0.19 27.66 21.65
CA ILE A 324 -0.06 27.01 20.33
C ILE A 324 1.32 26.36 20.20
N VAL A 325 2.40 27.06 20.53
CA VAL A 325 3.78 26.53 20.44
C VAL A 325 3.95 25.32 21.36
N ASP A 326 3.44 25.40 22.59
CA ASP A 326 3.53 24.31 23.57
C ASP A 326 2.77 23.06 23.10
N THR A 327 1.54 23.26 22.59
CA THR A 327 0.74 22.17 22.00
C THR A 327 1.44 21.57 20.78
N CYS A 328 2.10 22.40 19.95
CA CYS A 328 2.85 21.91 18.81
C CYS A 328 4.00 21.00 19.22
N LYS A 329 4.71 21.32 20.31
CA LYS A 329 5.79 20.48 20.83
C LYS A 329 5.26 19.18 21.42
N GLU A 330 4.23 19.26 22.25
CA GLU A 330 3.63 18.09 22.92
C GLU A 330 3.06 17.08 21.92
N LYS A 331 2.31 17.55 20.92
CA LYS A 331 1.66 16.71 19.91
C LYS A 331 2.53 16.45 18.67
N GLN A 332 3.78 16.92 18.66
CA GLN A 332 4.72 16.80 17.54
C GLN A 332 4.14 17.31 16.21
N ILE A 333 3.49 18.48 16.25
CA ILE A 333 2.88 19.13 15.08
C ILE A 333 3.96 19.59 14.10
N THR A 334 3.67 19.49 12.81
CA THR A 334 4.54 19.93 11.71
C THR A 334 4.00 21.17 11.02
N THR A 335 2.68 21.30 10.93
CA THR A 335 2.02 22.40 10.22
C THR A 335 0.85 22.96 11.05
N VAL A 336 0.85 24.28 11.26
CA VAL A 336 -0.21 25.00 11.96
C VAL A 336 -1.11 25.73 10.96
N CYS A 337 -2.40 25.46 11.00
CA CYS A 337 -3.45 26.17 10.26
C CYS A 337 -4.14 27.18 11.20
N MET A 338 -4.02 28.48 10.92
CA MET A 338 -4.67 29.53 11.70
C MET A 338 -5.36 30.57 10.82
N GLY A 339 -6.29 31.34 11.41
CA GLY A 339 -6.92 32.47 10.74
C GLY A 339 -6.04 33.72 10.75
N SER A 340 -6.24 34.62 9.78
CA SER A 340 -5.60 35.94 9.82
C SER A 340 -5.99 36.70 11.09
N PRO A 341 -5.04 37.26 11.87
CA PRO A 341 -5.36 38.03 13.05
C PRO A 341 -6.16 39.29 12.67
N SER A 342 -7.29 39.53 13.36
CA SER A 342 -8.04 40.78 13.22
C SER A 342 -7.31 41.91 13.95
N LEU A 343 -6.48 42.66 13.22
CA LEU A 343 -5.78 43.82 13.75
C LEU A 343 -6.76 45.01 13.79
N SER A 344 -7.35 45.27 14.96
CA SER A 344 -8.09 46.52 15.21
C SER A 344 -7.15 47.57 15.85
N PHE A 345 -7.04 48.74 15.23
CA PHE A 345 -6.28 49.88 15.78
C PHE A 345 -6.93 50.39 17.07
N PRO A 346 -6.18 50.85 18.10
CA PRO A 346 -4.75 51.22 18.12
C PRO A 346 -3.81 50.22 18.86
N LYS A 347 -4.24 49.00 19.21
CA LYS A 347 -3.40 48.01 19.94
C LYS A 347 -2.43 47.20 19.03
N SER A 348 -2.19 47.65 17.81
CA SER A 348 -1.55 46.90 16.73
C SER A 348 -0.03 46.70 16.93
N LEU A 349 0.70 47.64 17.50
CA LEU A 349 2.17 47.58 17.57
C LEU A 349 2.68 46.42 18.46
N PHE A 350 2.07 46.23 19.63
CA PHE A 350 2.46 45.16 20.57
C PHE A 350 2.08 43.77 20.05
N MET A 351 0.94 43.66 19.34
CA MET A 351 0.52 42.43 18.68
C MET A 351 1.45 42.02 17.55
N ILE A 352 1.97 42.98 16.77
CA ILE A 352 2.95 42.72 15.71
C ILE A 352 4.26 42.15 16.28
N LEU A 353 4.75 42.71 17.38
CA LEU A 353 5.94 42.20 18.07
C LEU A 353 5.74 40.76 18.58
N LYS A 354 4.59 40.46 19.19
CA LYS A 354 4.24 39.11 19.64
C LYS A 354 4.10 38.12 18.49
N TYR A 355 3.47 38.53 17.39
CA TYR A 355 3.31 37.69 16.21
C TYR A 355 4.65 37.38 15.54
N ARG A 356 5.55 38.37 15.43
CA ARG A 356 6.92 38.16 14.94
C ARG A 356 7.70 37.17 15.80
N LYS A 357 7.57 37.27 17.12
CA LYS A 357 8.18 36.31 18.05
C LYS A 357 7.62 34.90 17.81
N PHE A 358 6.30 34.77 17.72
CA PHE A 358 5.62 33.49 17.44
C PHE A 358 6.08 32.82 16.14
N VAL A 359 6.15 33.57 15.03
CA VAL A 359 6.65 33.02 13.74
C VAL A 359 8.10 32.57 13.86
N ARG A 360 8.94 33.30 14.62
CA ARG A 360 10.33 32.89 14.88
C ARG A 360 10.40 31.62 15.73
N ASP A 361 9.56 31.51 16.75
CA ASP A 361 9.51 30.35 17.64
C ASP A 361 9.04 29.10 16.86
N LEU A 362 8.08 29.23 15.93
CA LEU A 362 7.71 28.14 15.03
C LEU A 362 8.84 27.76 14.07
N ALA A 363 9.53 28.74 13.50
CA ALA A 363 10.66 28.50 12.59
C ALA A 363 11.83 27.78 13.29
N GLN A 364 12.11 28.09 14.56
CA GLN A 364 13.14 27.39 15.35
C GLN A 364 12.83 25.90 15.56
N VAL A 365 11.54 25.53 15.54
CA VAL A 365 11.06 24.15 15.71
C VAL A 365 10.68 23.53 14.35
N ASN A 366 11.07 24.17 13.24
CA ASN A 366 10.76 23.79 11.87
C ASN A 366 9.25 23.57 11.61
N ILE A 367 8.36 24.34 12.23
CA ILE A 367 6.90 24.19 12.06
C ILE A 367 6.41 25.16 10.98
N ASP A 368 5.72 24.64 9.98
CA ASP A 368 5.11 25.44 8.91
C ASP A 368 3.83 26.14 9.38
N LEU A 369 3.58 27.34 8.85
CA LEU A 369 2.42 28.16 9.20
C LEU A 369 1.56 28.48 7.98
N ILE A 370 0.32 28.01 7.98
CA ILE A 370 -0.69 28.30 6.97
C ILE A 370 -1.71 29.29 7.55
N ILE A 371 -1.77 30.47 6.95
CA ILE A 371 -2.74 31.52 7.32
C ILE A 371 -3.89 31.51 6.33
N LEU A 372 -5.11 31.38 6.84
CA LEU A 372 -6.34 31.39 6.05
C LEU A 372 -7.05 32.74 6.22
N ALA A 373 -7.28 33.43 5.10
CA ALA A 373 -8.05 34.66 5.00
C ALA A 373 -9.53 34.38 4.74
#